data_AF-A0A444K812-F1
#
_entry.id   AF-A0A444K812-F1
#
_cell.length_a   1.000
_cell.length_b   1.000
_cell.length_c   1.000
_cell.angle_alpha   90.00
_cell.angle_beta   90.00
_cell.angle_gamma   90.00
#
_symmetry.space_group_name_H-M   'P 1'
#
loop_
_entity.id
_entity.type
_entity.pdbx_description
1 polymer ?
#
loop_
_entity_poly.entity_id
_entity_poly.type
_entity_poly.pdbx_seq_one_letter_code
_entity_poly.pdbx_strand_id
1 'polypeptide(L)'
;MPRSLVKYSAREWLRLRPVIDRKNHLRYQLREVAALTRNAQPVPLPRLQGRKVLITISFNDPQVIDWQTKLIGRFVRDAIHVIADNSSNLSARDEIQEICLAANVAFVPVPGNPWLGSEKEGGKSHGYA
;
A
#
# COMPACT_ATOMS: atom_id res chain seq x y z
N MET A 1 -4.79 13.41 10.33
CA MET A 1 -4.18 14.32 11.34
C MET A 1 -5.30 15.01 12.13
N PRO A 2 -5.18 15.17 13.46
CA PRO A 2 -6.20 15.87 14.24
C PRO A 2 -6.26 17.34 13.82
N ARG A 3 -7.47 17.90 13.81
CA ARG A 3 -7.67 19.33 13.51
C ARG A 3 -6.94 20.20 14.53
N SER A 4 -6.58 21.43 14.13
CA SER A 4 -6.07 22.45 15.06
C SER A 4 -7.06 22.66 16.20
N LEU A 5 -6.56 22.88 17.43
CA LEU A 5 -7.38 23.03 18.64
C LEU A 5 -8.37 24.19 18.54
N VAL A 6 -8.01 25.23 17.78
CA VAL A 6 -8.82 26.43 17.55
C VAL A 6 -10.03 26.15 16.66
N LYS A 7 -10.02 25.04 15.90
CA LYS A 7 -11.12 24.66 14.99
C LYS A 7 -12.24 23.88 15.67
N TYR A 8 -12.12 23.57 16.97
CA TYR A 8 -13.17 22.89 17.72
C TYR A 8 -14.07 23.90 18.42
N SER A 9 -15.38 23.73 18.27
CA SER A 9 -16.38 24.52 18.98
C SER A 9 -16.40 24.22 20.49
N ALA A 10 -16.96 25.13 21.29
CA ALA A 10 -17.13 24.91 22.73
C ALA A 10 -17.93 23.63 23.05
N ARG A 11 -18.93 23.30 22.24
CA ARG A 11 -19.72 22.07 22.36
C ARG A 11 -18.89 20.81 22.11
N GLU A 12 -17.94 20.87 21.19
CA GLU A 12 -17.00 19.77 20.93
C GLU A 12 -15.98 19.61 22.05
N TRP A 13 -15.51 20.71 22.64
CA TRP A 13 -14.67 20.70 23.83
C TRP A 13 -15.36 20.08 25.04
N LEU A 14 -16.62 20.45 25.30
CA LEU A 14 -17.45 19.82 26.35
C LEU A 14 -17.62 18.31 26.14
N ARG A 15 -17.61 17.85 24.89
CA ARG A 15 -17.67 16.43 24.52
C ARG A 15 -16.28 15.77 24.42
N LEU A 16 -15.22 16.46 24.82
CA LEU A 16 -13.83 15.99 24.77
C LEU A 16 -13.36 15.52 23.39
N ARG A 17 -13.99 16.03 22.31
CA ARG A 17 -13.65 15.66 20.93
C ARG A 17 -12.16 15.87 20.59
N PRO A 18 -11.50 17.00 20.94
CA PRO A 18 -10.09 17.20 20.63
C PRO A 18 -9.18 16.13 21.25
N VAL A 19 -9.51 15.67 22.45
CA VAL A 19 -8.74 14.65 23.19
C VAL A 19 -8.94 13.27 22.55
N ILE A 20 -10.19 12.94 22.23
CA ILE A 20 -10.55 11.67 21.57
C ILE A 20 -9.85 11.58 20.20
N ASP A 21 -9.92 12.64 19.40
CA ASP A 21 -9.35 12.67 18.05
C ASP A 21 -7.82 12.51 18.08
N ARG A 22 -7.14 13.17 19.04
CA ARG A 22 -5.68 13.02 19.23
C ARG A 22 -5.30 11.63 19.74
N LYS A 23 -6.04 11.07 20.69
CA LYS A 23 -5.83 9.68 21.18
C LYS A 23 -5.96 8.68 20.03
N ASN A 24 -7.02 8.83 19.22
CA ASN A 24 -7.23 7.97 18.06
C ASN A 24 -6.10 8.14 17.04
N HIS A 25 -5.67 9.37 16.76
CA HIS A 25 -4.55 9.61 15.85
C HIS A 25 -3.23 8.99 16.34
N LEU A 26 -2.90 9.14 17.62
CA LEU A 26 -1.72 8.50 18.21
C LEU A 26 -1.79 6.98 18.08
N ARG A 27 -2.97 6.38 18.33
CA ARG A 27 -3.20 4.95 18.13
C ARG A 27 -2.96 4.53 16.67
N TYR A 28 -3.40 5.34 15.69
CA TYR A 28 -3.13 5.10 14.28
C TYR A 28 -1.63 5.15 13.96
N GLN A 29 -0.91 6.18 14.45
CA GLN A 29 0.53 6.31 14.25
C GLN A 29 1.32 5.15 14.86
N LEU A 30 0.96 4.71 16.08
CA LEU A 30 1.62 3.58 16.72
C LEU A 30 1.43 2.28 15.93
N ARG A 31 0.23 2.05 15.38
CA ARG A 31 -0.04 0.88 14.52
C ARG A 31 0.75 0.94 13.22
N GLU A 32 0.84 2.11 12.61
CA GLU A 32 1.61 2.34 11.39
C GLU A 32 3.10 2.07 11.63
N VAL A 33 3.68 2.65 12.68
CA VAL A 33 5.09 2.40 13.05
C VAL A 33 5.33 0.92 13.33
N ALA A 34 4.44 0.26 14.07
CA ALA A 34 4.53 -1.18 14.32
C ALA A 34 4.43 -2.01 13.03
N ALA A 35 3.58 -1.62 12.08
CA ALA A 35 3.45 -2.29 10.79
C ALA A 35 4.68 -2.07 9.90
N LEU A 36 5.23 -0.86 9.85
CA LEU A 36 6.45 -0.54 9.09
C LEU A 36 7.65 -1.31 9.65
N THR A 37 7.85 -1.28 10.97
CA THR A 37 8.97 -1.95 11.63
C THR A 37 8.94 -3.47 11.50
N ARG A 38 7.77 -4.10 11.58
CA ARG A 38 7.63 -5.56 11.38
C ARG A 38 7.96 -6.01 9.97
N ASN A 39 7.76 -5.13 8.99
CA ASN A 39 7.79 -5.48 7.57
C ASN A 39 8.93 -4.81 6.79
N ALA A 40 9.87 -4.16 7.47
CA ALA A 40 11.01 -3.46 6.85
C ALA A 40 12.10 -4.40 6.32
N GLN A 41 11.79 -5.68 6.07
CA GLN A 41 12.77 -6.61 5.55
C GLN A 41 13.16 -6.21 4.11
N PRO A 42 14.47 -6.11 3.80
CA PRO A 42 14.90 -5.74 2.48
C PRO A 42 14.45 -6.81 1.48
N VAL A 43 13.79 -6.37 0.41
CA VAL A 43 13.38 -7.23 -0.69
C VAL A 43 14.43 -7.17 -1.79
N PRO A 44 14.83 -8.30 -2.41
CA PRO A 44 15.73 -8.28 -3.55
C PRO A 44 15.08 -7.52 -4.71
N LEU A 45 15.71 -6.42 -5.11
CA LEU A 45 15.32 -5.61 -6.26
C LEU A 45 16.49 -5.53 -7.24
N PRO A 46 16.22 -5.38 -8.56
CA PRO A 46 17.28 -5.08 -9.52
C PRO A 46 17.95 -3.74 -9.17
N ARG A 47 19.15 -3.49 -9.71
CA ARG A 47 19.86 -2.22 -9.47
C ARG A 47 19.06 -1.04 -10.03
N LEU A 48 18.44 -0.26 -9.14
CA LEU A 48 17.55 0.86 -9.50
C LEU A 48 18.28 2.21 -9.69
N GLN A 49 19.47 2.37 -9.10
CA GLN A 49 20.16 3.66 -9.06
C GLN A 49 20.46 4.19 -10.47
N GLY A 50 20.04 5.43 -10.74
CA GLY A 50 20.23 6.09 -12.04
C GLY A 50 19.31 5.59 -13.16
N ARG A 51 18.30 4.77 -12.85
CA ARG A 51 17.34 4.21 -13.82
C ARG A 51 15.94 4.79 -13.56
N LYS A 52 15.13 4.90 -14.62
CA LYS A 52 13.68 5.16 -14.47
C LYS A 52 13.04 3.88 -13.93
N VAL A 53 12.14 4.01 -12.95
CA VAL A 53 11.46 2.87 -12.34
C VAL A 53 9.96 3.12 -12.39
N LEU A 54 9.22 2.13 -12.85
CA LEU A 54 7.77 2.11 -12.81
C LEU A 54 7.34 1.02 -11.81
N ILE A 55 6.72 1.44 -10.72
CA ILE A 55 6.24 0.54 -9.67
C ILE A 55 4.73 0.44 -9.81
N THR A 56 4.23 -0.80 -9.90
CA THR A 56 2.80 -1.11 -9.94
C THR A 56 2.43 -1.82 -8.67
N ILE A 57 1.35 -1.40 -8.02
CA ILE A 57 0.78 -2.14 -6.89
C ILE A 57 -0.33 -3.04 -7.46
N SER A 58 -0.19 -4.36 -7.34
CA SER A 58 -1.18 -5.34 -7.81
C SER A 58 -2.10 -5.82 -6.68
N PHE A 59 -3.32 -6.25 -7.04
CA PHE A 59 -4.31 -6.77 -6.10
C PHE A 59 -5.29 -7.74 -6.77
N ASN A 60 -5.17 -9.04 -6.46
CA ASN A 60 -6.09 -10.14 -6.77
C ASN A 60 -6.53 -10.29 -8.25
N ASP A 61 -5.90 -9.59 -9.19
CA ASP A 61 -6.24 -9.61 -10.62
C ASP A 61 -4.99 -9.93 -11.47
N PRO A 62 -4.71 -11.23 -11.70
CA PRO A 62 -3.57 -11.66 -12.51
C PRO A 62 -3.69 -11.23 -13.97
N GLN A 63 -4.91 -11.18 -14.52
CA GLN A 63 -5.14 -10.86 -15.93
C GLN A 63 -4.70 -9.43 -16.27
N VAL A 64 -4.98 -8.47 -15.40
CA VAL A 64 -4.51 -7.09 -15.57
C VAL A 64 -2.98 -7.03 -15.57
N ILE A 65 -2.31 -7.80 -14.70
CA ILE A 65 -0.84 -7.81 -14.64
C ILE A 65 -0.23 -8.46 -15.88
N ASP A 66 -0.84 -9.53 -16.41
CA ASP A 66 -0.43 -10.14 -17.67
C ASP A 66 -0.47 -9.13 -18.84
N TRP A 67 -1.59 -8.42 -19.00
CA TRP A 67 -1.70 -7.40 -20.04
C TRP A 67 -0.74 -6.24 -19.82
N GLN A 68 -0.64 -5.76 -18.58
CA GLN A 68 0.19 -4.62 -18.24
C GLN A 68 1.68 -4.90 -18.50
N THR A 69 2.20 -6.04 -18.04
CA THR A 69 3.61 -6.40 -18.25
C THR A 69 3.97 -6.50 -19.73
N LYS A 70 3.09 -7.08 -20.56
CA LYS A 70 3.23 -7.13 -22.02
C LYS A 70 3.26 -5.73 -22.66
N LEU A 71 2.32 -4.87 -22.29
CA LEU A 71 2.22 -3.51 -22.84
C LEU A 71 3.40 -2.63 -22.40
N ILE A 72 3.80 -2.70 -21.13
CA ILE A 72 4.92 -1.93 -20.60
C ILE A 72 6.24 -2.39 -21.23
N GLY A 73 6.46 -3.70 -21.35
CA GLY A 73 7.64 -4.23 -22.04
C GLY A 73 7.73 -3.76 -23.50
N ARG A 74 6.59 -3.55 -24.17
CA ARG A 74 6.55 -3.06 -25.55
C ARG A 74 6.80 -1.55 -25.67
N PHE A 75 6.17 -0.74 -24.82
CA PHE A 75 6.04 0.70 -25.01
C PHE A 75 6.88 1.56 -24.04
N VAL A 76 7.38 1.00 -22.94
CA VAL A 76 8.09 1.75 -21.88
C VAL A 76 9.48 1.14 -21.64
N ARG A 77 10.30 1.07 -22.70
CA ARG A 77 11.56 0.32 -22.72
C ARG A 77 12.66 0.87 -21.81
N ASP A 78 12.59 2.15 -21.45
CA ASP A 78 13.63 2.82 -20.65
C ASP A 78 13.38 2.76 -19.13
N ALA A 79 12.33 2.06 -18.69
CA ALA A 79 11.99 1.92 -17.28
C ALA A 79 12.15 0.47 -16.80
N ILE A 80 12.63 0.31 -15.57
CA ILE A 80 12.55 -0.96 -14.84
C ILE A 80 11.13 -1.06 -14.30
N HIS A 81 10.38 -2.09 -14.72
CA HIS A 81 9.06 -2.38 -14.16
C HIS A 81 9.21 -3.26 -12.91
N VAL A 82 8.53 -2.87 -11.83
CA VAL A 82 8.45 -3.62 -10.58
C VAL A 82 6.97 -3.80 -10.22
N ILE A 83 6.56 -5.03 -9.91
CA ILE A 83 5.25 -5.37 -9.35
C ILE A 83 5.39 -5.53 -7.84
N ALA A 84 4.68 -4.71 -7.08
CA ALA A 84 4.53 -4.80 -5.64
C ALA A 84 3.14 -5.40 -5.33
N ASP A 85 3.08 -6.66 -4.95
CA ASP A 85 1.81 -7.39 -4.82
C ASP A 85 1.21 -7.32 -3.43
N ASN A 86 0.01 -6.73 -3.35
CA ASN A 86 -0.79 -6.60 -2.14
C ASN A 86 -2.01 -7.55 -2.16
N SER A 87 -1.97 -8.61 -2.97
CA SER A 87 -3.08 -9.55 -3.12
C SER A 87 -3.37 -10.24 -1.79
N SER A 88 -4.65 -10.34 -1.43
CA SER A 88 -5.12 -11.07 -0.25
C SER A 88 -5.44 -12.53 -0.56
N ASN A 89 -5.65 -12.87 -1.83
CA ASN A 89 -5.82 -14.24 -2.31
C ASN A 89 -4.45 -14.79 -2.71
N LEU A 90 -4.02 -15.88 -2.06
CA LEU A 90 -2.73 -16.52 -2.33
C LEU A 90 -2.65 -17.11 -3.74
N SER A 91 -3.73 -17.70 -4.26
CA SER A 91 -3.75 -18.23 -5.64
C SER A 91 -3.48 -17.12 -6.66
N ALA A 92 -4.16 -15.97 -6.50
CA ALA A 92 -3.96 -14.84 -7.40
C ALA A 92 -2.53 -14.27 -7.29
N ARG A 93 -1.97 -14.25 -6.07
CA ARG A 93 -0.58 -13.84 -5.84
C ARG A 93 0.41 -14.75 -6.58
N ASP A 94 0.21 -16.07 -6.47
CA ASP A 94 1.08 -17.06 -7.10
C ASP A 94 1.01 -16.92 -8.64
N GLU A 95 -0.18 -16.76 -9.21
CA GLU A 95 -0.38 -16.49 -10.64
C GLU A 95 0.32 -15.20 -11.09
N ILE A 96 0.20 -14.12 -10.31
CA ILE A 96 0.90 -12.85 -10.58
C ILE A 96 2.42 -13.05 -10.55
N GLN A 97 2.94 -13.82 -9.59
CA GLN A 97 4.36 -14.11 -9.49
C GLN A 97 4.86 -14.88 -10.73
N GLU A 98 4.10 -15.86 -11.20
CA GLU A 98 4.42 -16.62 -12.43
C GLU A 98 4.43 -15.72 -13.67
N ILE A 99 3.45 -14.83 -13.81
CA ILE A 99 3.39 -13.83 -14.88
C ILE A 99 4.64 -12.94 -14.85
N CYS A 100 5.01 -12.43 -13.67
CA CYS A 100 6.19 -11.58 -13.52
C CYS A 100 7.48 -12.32 -13.89
N LEU A 101 7.62 -13.58 -13.46
CA LEU A 101 8.76 -14.42 -13.79
C LEU A 101 8.86 -14.64 -15.31
N ALA A 102 7.76 -14.98 -15.97
CA ALA A 102 7.71 -15.18 -17.41
C ALA A 102 8.03 -13.90 -18.21
N ALA A 103 7.62 -12.74 -17.69
CA ALA A 103 7.90 -11.44 -18.30
C ALA A 103 9.28 -10.84 -17.94
N ASN A 104 10.08 -11.53 -17.10
CA ASN A 104 11.32 -11.02 -16.52
C ASN A 104 11.14 -9.66 -15.81
N VAL A 105 10.07 -9.53 -15.04
CA VAL A 105 9.70 -8.35 -14.26
C VAL A 105 9.94 -8.64 -12.78
N ALA A 106 10.47 -7.66 -12.05
CA ALA A 106 10.72 -7.81 -10.63
C ALA A 106 9.39 -7.90 -9.85
N PHE A 107 9.23 -8.95 -9.05
CA PHE A 107 8.07 -9.17 -8.21
C PHE A 107 8.44 -9.03 -6.73
N VAL A 108 7.63 -8.28 -5.99
CA VAL A 108 7.80 -8.01 -4.57
C VAL A 108 6.48 -8.30 -3.86
N PRO A 109 6.37 -9.36 -3.05
CA PRO A 109 5.21 -9.52 -2.19
C PRO A 109 5.27 -8.45 -1.09
N VAL A 110 4.24 -7.61 -1.00
CA VAL A 110 4.12 -6.67 0.11
C VAL A 110 3.33 -7.32 1.25
N PRO A 111 3.59 -6.89 2.50
CA PRO A 111 2.81 -7.35 3.64
C PRO A 111 1.34 -7.06 3.45
N GLY A 112 0.49 -7.97 3.93
CA GLY A 112 -0.94 -7.77 3.91
C GLY A 112 -1.32 -6.46 4.61
N ASN A 113 -2.25 -5.74 4.00
CA ASN A 113 -2.78 -4.50 4.58
C ASN A 113 -3.33 -4.78 6.00
N PRO A 114 -2.82 -4.11 7.05
CA PRO A 114 -3.26 -4.34 8.44
C PRO A 114 -4.70 -3.89 8.71
N TRP A 115 -5.35 -3.24 7.76
CA TRP A 115 -6.74 -2.77 7.82
C TRP A 115 -7.74 -3.73 7.14
N LEU A 116 -7.28 -4.84 6.52
CA LEU A 116 -8.15 -5.88 5.96
C LEU A 116 -8.97 -6.56 7.06
N GLY A 117 -10.28 -6.76 6.83
CA GLY A 117 -11.18 -7.48 7.74
C GLY A 117 -12.04 -6.62 8.67
N SER A 118 -11.95 -5.28 8.58
CA SER A 118 -12.94 -4.40 9.20
C SER A 118 -13.68 -3.61 8.12
N GLU A 119 -14.86 -4.09 7.73
CA GLU A 119 -15.72 -3.42 6.74
C GLU A 119 -16.00 -1.94 7.10
N LYS A 120 -15.91 -1.61 8.39
CA LYS A 120 -16.03 -0.24 8.92
C LYS A 120 -14.84 0.68 8.61
N GLU A 121 -13.73 0.16 8.08
CA GLU A 121 -12.48 0.92 7.89
C GLU A 121 -12.02 1.00 6.43
N GLY A 122 -12.80 0.49 5.47
CA GLY A 122 -12.49 0.59 4.03
C GLY A 122 -12.29 2.03 3.53
N GLY A 123 -12.97 3.01 4.14
CA GLY A 123 -12.76 4.44 3.86
C GLY A 123 -11.50 5.04 4.50
N LYS A 124 -10.93 4.41 5.54
CA LYS A 124 -9.77 4.96 6.28
C LYS A 124 -8.44 4.77 5.53
N SER A 125 -8.37 3.80 4.62
CA SER A 125 -7.19 3.58 3.76
C SER A 125 -7.05 4.65 2.67
N HIS A 126 -8.12 5.38 2.35
CA HIS A 126 -8.14 6.42 1.31
C HIS A 126 -8.02 7.84 1.88
N GLY A 127 -7.58 7.97 3.13
CA GLY A 127 -7.40 9.27 3.78
C GLY A 127 -8.69 9.94 4.25
N TYR A 128 -9.79 9.19 4.40
CA TYR A 128 -11.00 9.72 5.04
C TYR A 128 -10.73 9.88 6.54
N ALA A 129 -10.41 11.12 6.94
CA ALA A 129 -10.31 11.61 8.31
C ALA A 129 -11.51 12.51 8.63
#